data_AF-A0A918UG00-F1
#
_entry.id   AF-A0A918UG00-F1
#
_cell.length_a   1.000
_cell.length_b   1.000
_cell.length_c   1.000
_cell.angle_alpha   90.00
_cell.angle_beta   90.00
_cell.angle_gamma   90.00
#
_symmetry.space_group_name_H-M   'P 1'
#
loop_
_entity.id
_entity.type
_entity.pdbx_description
1 polymer ?
#
loop_
_entity_poly.entity_id
_entity_poly.type
_entity_poly.pdbx_seq_one_letter_code
_entity_poly.pdbx_strand_id
1 'polypeptide(L)'
;MKLDDLLVWLASLGAALALCGARLGWLLFGMAPEPPADPAALILWRRKRRWLTISELSAIPAFATISVTVGKLRDWPIEGVVLFSMVLGALGFAFFLDALQTLMRRRLGLDADQGRTP
;
A
#
# COMPACT_ATOMS: atom_id res chain seq x y z
N MET A 1 1.08 -12.59 21.33
CA MET A 1 1.43 -11.14 21.28
C MET A 1 1.27 -10.58 22.67
N LYS A 2 2.20 -9.74 23.12
CA LYS A 2 1.99 -8.98 24.36
C LYS A 2 0.92 -7.91 24.11
N LEU A 3 0.27 -7.41 25.16
CA LEU A 3 -0.75 -6.36 25.03
C LEU A 3 -0.16 -5.11 24.34
N ASP A 4 1.10 -4.79 24.65
CA ASP A 4 1.84 -3.69 24.01
C ASP A 4 2.00 -3.88 22.50
N ASP A 5 2.31 -5.09 22.04
CA ASP A 5 2.42 -5.40 20.61
C ASP A 5 1.07 -5.19 19.89
N LEU A 6 -0.03 -5.54 20.55
CA LEU A 6 -1.37 -5.36 20.01
C LEU A 6 -1.74 -3.88 19.92
N LEU A 7 -1.41 -3.09 20.95
CA LEU A 7 -1.65 -1.64 20.95
C LEU A 7 -0.86 -0.93 19.85
N VAL A 8 0.44 -1.27 19.70
CA VAL A 8 1.26 -0.71 18.62
C VAL A 8 0.76 -1.13 17.25
N TRP A 9 0.30 -2.38 17.11
CA TRP A 9 -0.30 -2.86 15.87
C TRP A 9 -1.60 -2.11 15.52
N LEU A 10 -2.49 -1.89 16.49
CA LEU A 10 -3.72 -1.12 16.30
C LEU A 10 -3.43 0.35 15.96
N ALA A 11 -2.46 0.96 16.63
CA ALA A 11 -2.01 2.31 16.33
C ALA A 11 -1.45 2.40 14.90
N SER A 12 -0.61 1.45 14.51
CA SER A 12 -0.05 1.36 13.16
C SER A 12 -1.14 1.16 12.11
N LEU A 13 -2.11 0.29 12.38
CA LEU A 13 -3.27 0.06 11.51
C LEU A 13 -4.09 1.34 11.31
N GLY A 14 -4.40 2.06 12.40
CA GLY A 14 -5.12 3.34 12.33
C GLY A 14 -4.34 4.40 11.55
N ALA A 15 -3.03 4.47 11.75
CA ALA A 15 -2.16 5.43 11.09
C ALA A 15 -2.03 5.15 9.58
N ALA A 16 -1.84 3.88 9.19
CA ALA A 16 -1.85 3.47 7.79
C ALA A 16 -3.22 3.70 7.13
N LEU A 17 -4.32 3.41 7.85
CA LEU A 17 -5.69 3.66 7.39
C LEU A 17 -5.94 5.15 7.11
N ALA A 18 -5.49 6.04 8.01
CA ALA A 18 -5.67 7.48 7.83
C ALA A 18 -5.00 7.99 6.54
N LEU A 19 -3.74 7.59 6.30
CA LEU A 19 -2.97 8.04 5.13
C LEU A 19 -3.46 7.37 3.84
N CYS A 20 -3.78 6.08 3.89
CA CYS A 20 -4.39 5.36 2.78
C CYS A 20 -5.74 5.99 2.40
N GLY A 21 -6.58 6.31 3.39
CA GLY A 21 -7.86 6.99 3.20
C GLY A 21 -7.71 8.38 2.59
N ALA A 22 -6.77 9.19 3.08
CA ALA A 22 -6.47 10.51 2.52
C ALA A 22 -6.04 10.42 1.05
N ARG A 23 -5.13 9.49 0.72
CA ARG A 23 -4.70 9.23 -0.66
C ARG A 23 -5.84 8.74 -1.55
N LEU A 24 -6.63 7.78 -1.09
CA LEU A 24 -7.80 7.28 -1.82
C LEU A 24 -8.82 8.39 -2.06
N GLY A 25 -9.07 9.26 -1.07
CA GLY A 25 -9.92 10.42 -1.22
C GLY A 25 -9.41 11.36 -2.31
N TRP A 26 -8.12 11.67 -2.31
CA TRP A 26 -7.50 12.50 -3.33
C TRP A 26 -7.55 11.86 -4.73
N LEU A 27 -7.27 10.56 -4.85
CA LEU A 27 -7.35 9.86 -6.13
C LEU A 27 -8.78 9.81 -6.66
N LEU A 28 -9.78 9.53 -5.82
CA LEU A 28 -11.16 9.33 -6.25
C LEU A 28 -11.91 10.63 -6.52
N PHE A 29 -11.62 11.70 -5.77
CA PHE A 29 -12.36 12.96 -5.82
C PHE A 29 -11.53 14.16 -6.29
N GLY A 30 -10.20 14.10 -6.21
CA GLY A 30 -9.32 15.19 -6.62
C GLY A 30 -8.75 15.04 -8.03
N MET A 31 -8.32 13.84 -8.43
CA MET A 31 -7.60 13.61 -9.70
C MET A 31 -8.28 12.68 -10.70
N ALA A 32 -9.30 11.90 -10.30
CA ALA A 32 -9.88 10.92 -11.21
C ALA A 32 -10.88 11.55 -12.20
N PRO A 33 -10.87 11.11 -13.46
CA PRO A 33 -11.74 11.63 -14.51
C PRO A 33 -13.22 11.45 -14.15
N GLU A 34 -14.02 12.41 -14.60
CA GLU A 34 -15.48 12.42 -14.50
C GLU A 34 -16.09 11.10 -15.01
N PRO A 35 -17.24 10.70 -14.47
CA PRO A 35 -17.92 9.50 -14.95
C PRO A 35 -18.27 9.62 -16.44
N PRO A 36 -17.95 8.62 -17.27
CA PRO A 36 -18.28 8.67 -18.70
C PRO A 36 -19.79 8.62 -18.92
N ALA A 37 -20.26 9.36 -19.92
CA ALA A 37 -21.68 9.42 -20.29
C ALA A 37 -22.20 8.14 -20.96
N ASP A 38 -21.31 7.40 -21.65
CA ASP A 38 -21.64 6.11 -22.26
C ASP A 38 -21.92 5.05 -21.16
N PRO A 39 -23.11 4.41 -21.16
CA PRO A 39 -23.47 3.40 -20.17
C PRO A 39 -22.53 2.19 -20.16
N ALA A 40 -21.94 1.79 -21.29
CA ALA A 40 -21.02 0.66 -21.35
C ALA A 40 -19.67 1.00 -20.66
N ALA A 41 -19.10 2.16 -20.96
CA ALA A 41 -17.88 2.66 -20.32
C ALA A 41 -18.06 2.89 -18.80
N LEU A 42 -19.27 3.29 -18.37
CA LEU A 42 -19.58 3.56 -16.97
C LEU A 42 -19.43 2.32 -16.07
N ILE A 43 -19.79 1.14 -16.56
CA ILE A 43 -19.66 -0.12 -15.81
C ILE A 43 -18.20 -0.42 -15.50
N LEU A 44 -17.32 -0.28 -16.50
CA LEU A 44 -15.88 -0.51 -16.34
C LEU A 44 -15.25 0.53 -15.40
N TRP A 45 -15.64 1.80 -15.52
CA TRP A 45 -15.18 2.88 -14.64
C TRP A 45 -15.53 2.60 -13.17
N ARG A 46 -16.78 2.21 -12.89
CA ARG A 46 -17.23 1.88 -11.52
C ARG A 46 -16.49 0.68 -10.96
N ARG A 47 -16.33 -0.36 -11.78
CA ARG A 47 -15.60 -1.57 -11.42
C ARG A 47 -14.15 -1.24 -11.07
N LYS A 48 -13.45 -0.48 -11.90
CA LYS A 48 -12.05 -0.08 -11.66
C LYS A 48 -11.89 0.68 -10.34
N ARG A 49 -12.75 1.67 -10.07
CA ARG A 49 -12.73 2.43 -8.80
C ARG A 49 -12.99 1.54 -7.59
N ARG A 50 -13.97 0.63 -7.67
CA ARG A 50 -14.26 -0.32 -6.59
C ARG A 50 -13.06 -1.23 -6.29
N TRP A 51 -12.43 -1.78 -7.33
CA TRP A 51 -11.27 -2.65 -7.15
C TRP A 51 -10.06 -1.91 -6.59
N LEU A 52 -9.82 -0.67 -7.03
CA LEU A 52 -8.79 0.20 -6.45
C LEU A 52 -8.99 0.33 -4.94
N THR A 53 -10.18 0.75 -4.50
CA THR A 53 -10.48 0.92 -3.07
C THR A 53 -10.31 -0.37 -2.28
N ILE A 54 -10.85 -1.49 -2.77
CA ILE A 54 -10.75 -2.78 -2.08
C ILE A 54 -9.28 -3.20 -1.94
N SER A 55 -8.49 -3.08 -3.01
CA SER A 55 -7.08 -3.48 -2.98
C SER A 55 -6.27 -2.66 -1.97
N GLU A 56 -6.46 -1.35 -1.95
CA GLU A 56 -5.74 -0.43 -1.06
C GLU A 56 -6.12 -0.66 0.41
N LEU A 57 -7.41 -0.85 0.71
CA LEU A 57 -7.87 -1.11 2.09
C LEU A 57 -7.41 -2.48 2.61
N SER A 58 -7.38 -3.49 1.73
CA SER A 58 -6.94 -4.84 2.11
C SER A 58 -5.46 -4.92 2.51
N ALA A 59 -4.65 -3.96 2.07
CA ALA A 59 -3.22 -3.91 2.37
C ALA A 59 -2.90 -3.34 3.77
N ILE A 60 -3.82 -2.60 4.38
CA ILE A 60 -3.59 -1.90 5.65
C ILE A 60 -3.15 -2.86 6.78
N PRO A 61 -3.82 -4.01 7.01
CA PRO A 61 -3.38 -4.96 8.04
C PRO A 61 -1.98 -5.52 7.77
N ALA A 62 -1.62 -5.71 6.50
CA ALA A 62 -0.28 -6.16 6.12
C ALA A 62 0.76 -5.08 6.42
N PHE A 63 0.48 -3.81 6.12
CA PHE A 63 1.38 -2.70 6.44
C PHE A 63 1.60 -2.52 7.94
N ALA A 64 0.54 -2.63 8.76
CA ALA A 64 0.67 -2.61 10.21
C ALA A 64 1.57 -3.76 10.71
N THR A 65 1.32 -4.97 10.19
CA THR A 65 2.10 -6.16 10.55
C THR A 65 3.57 -6.03 10.17
N ILE A 66 3.86 -5.64 8.92
CA ILE A 66 5.23 -5.42 8.43
C ILE A 66 5.93 -4.38 9.30
N SER A 67 5.25 -3.29 9.64
CA SER A 67 5.85 -2.22 10.45
C SER A 67 6.22 -2.69 11.84
N VAL A 68 5.31 -3.38 12.54
CA VAL A 68 5.57 -3.94 13.86
C VAL A 68 6.70 -4.98 13.80
N THR A 69 6.68 -5.87 12.81
CA THR A 69 7.73 -6.88 12.66
C THR A 69 9.09 -6.25 12.40
N VAL A 70 9.19 -5.30 11.47
CA VAL A 70 10.45 -4.58 11.19
C VAL A 70 10.93 -3.81 12.42
N GLY A 71 10.02 -3.12 13.10
CA GLY A 71 10.33 -2.37 14.31
C GLY A 71 10.94 -3.24 15.41
N LYS A 72 10.38 -4.43 15.63
CA LYS A 72 10.91 -5.40 16.60
C LYS A 72 12.25 -6.00 16.18
N LEU A 73 12.46 -6.22 14.88
CA LEU A 73 13.73 -6.77 14.38
C LEU A 73 14.88 -5.74 14.39
N ARG A 74 14.54 -4.45 14.43
CA ARG A 74 15.50 -3.33 14.36
C ARG A 74 15.55 -2.50 15.64
N ASP A 75 14.85 -2.95 16.70
CA ASP A 75 14.69 -2.24 17.97
C ASP A 75 14.30 -0.76 17.80
N TRP A 76 13.34 -0.49 16.91
CA TRP A 76 12.86 0.86 16.66
C TRP A 76 11.97 1.39 17.80
N PRO A 77 11.99 2.71 18.05
CA PRO A 77 11.01 3.34 18.92
C PRO A 77 9.60 3.20 18.34
N ILE A 78 8.58 3.23 19.21
CA ILE A 78 7.18 3.01 18.85
C ILE A 78 6.72 4.03 17.80
N GLU A 79 7.15 5.28 17.94
CA GLU A 79 6.85 6.36 17.01
C GLU A 79 7.37 6.04 15.60
N GLY A 80 8.57 5.47 15.51
CA GLY A 80 9.16 5.04 14.24
C GLY A 80 8.36 3.94 13.55
N VAL A 81 7.82 3.00 14.32
CA VAL A 81 6.96 1.92 13.81
C VAL A 81 5.65 2.49 13.23
N VAL A 82 4.99 3.37 13.98
CA VAL A 82 3.73 3.99 13.55
C VAL A 82 3.95 4.87 12.31
N LEU A 83 5.01 5.69 12.30
CA LEU A 83 5.38 6.53 11.16
C LEU A 83 5.69 5.68 9.91
N PHE A 84 6.41 4.57 10.08
CA PHE A 84 6.67 3.67 8.95
C PHE A 84 5.38 3.07 8.38
N SER A 85 4.42 2.73 9.25
CA SER A 85 3.10 2.28 8.81
C SER A 85 2.32 3.36 8.06
N MET A 86 2.41 4.62 8.50
CA MET A 86 1.85 5.77 7.77
C MET A 86 2.45 5.92 6.38
N VAL A 87 3.78 5.79 6.26
CA VAL A 87 4.47 5.86 4.97
C VAL A 87 3.99 4.75 4.04
N LEU A 88 3.87 3.51 4.53
CA LEU A 88 3.33 2.41 3.73
C LEU A 88 1.89 2.68 3.28
N GLY A 89 1.03 3.17 4.18
CA GLY A 89 -0.34 3.57 3.85
C GLY A 89 -0.41 4.73 2.83
N ALA A 90 0.50 5.69 2.92
CA ALA A 90 0.59 6.84 2.02
C ALA A 90 1.09 6.45 0.62
N LEU A 91 2.01 5.50 0.51
CA LEU A 91 2.50 4.99 -0.77
C LEU A 91 1.45 4.11 -1.46
N GLY A 92 0.76 3.29 -0.65
CA GLY A 92 -0.29 2.39 -1.08
C GLY A 92 0.17 1.08 -1.69
N PHE A 93 -0.80 0.21 -1.91
CA PHE A 93 -0.58 -1.20 -2.25
C PHE A 93 0.04 -1.40 -3.62
N ALA A 94 -0.41 -0.65 -4.63
CA ALA A 94 0.13 -0.80 -5.99
C ALA A 94 1.62 -0.45 -6.05
N PHE A 95 2.04 0.62 -5.38
CA PHE A 95 3.45 1.00 -5.27
C PHE A 95 4.24 -0.05 -4.48
N PHE A 96 3.68 -0.56 -3.37
CA PHE A 96 4.31 -1.61 -2.57
C PHE A 96 4.59 -2.88 -3.38
N LEU A 97 3.62 -3.33 -4.19
CA LEU A 97 3.80 -4.51 -5.05
C LEU A 97 4.87 -4.29 -6.11
N ASP A 98 4.91 -3.11 -6.73
CA ASP A 98 5.94 -2.76 -7.73
C ASP A 98 7.35 -2.74 -7.12
N ALA A 99 7.49 -2.14 -5.93
CA ALA A 99 8.73 -2.15 -5.17
C ALA A 99 9.17 -3.57 -4.77
N LEU A 100 8.21 -4.38 -4.30
CA LEU A 100 8.47 -5.78 -3.93
C LEU A 100 8.88 -6.62 -5.15
N GLN A 101 8.20 -6.43 -6.28
CA GLN A 101 8.53 -7.11 -7.53
C GLN A 101 9.93 -6.72 -8.00
N THR A 102 10.26 -5.43 -7.96
CA THR A 102 11.61 -4.92 -8.30
C THR A 102 12.68 -5.54 -7.40
N LEU A 103 12.42 -5.62 -6.09
CA LEU A 103 13.34 -6.24 -5.15
C LEU A 103 13.52 -7.74 -5.42
N MET A 104 12.43 -8.46 -5.71
CA MET A 104 12.48 -9.88 -6.04
C MET A 104 13.21 -10.15 -7.36
N ARG A 105 12.99 -9.34 -8.40
CA ARG A 105 13.71 -9.44 -9.68
C ARG A 105 15.22 -9.28 -9.49
N ARG A 106 15.63 -8.26 -8.72
CA ARG A 106 17.03 -8.03 -8.33
C ARG A 106 17.61 -9.22 -7.57
N ARG A 107 16.85 -9.77 -6.61
CA ARG A 107 17.27 -10.92 -5.80
C ARG A 107 17.40 -12.21 -6.61
N LEU A 108 16.59 -12.39 -7.65
CA LEU A 108 16.60 -13.55 -8.53
C LEU A 108 17.56 -13.39 -9.73
N GLY A 109 18.23 -12.26 -9.87
CA GLY A 109 19.15 -11.99 -10.99
C GLY A 109 18.46 -11.85 -12.35
N LEU A 110 17.14 -11.62 -12.36
CA LEU A 110 16.33 -11.53 -13.59
C LEU A 110 16.51 -10.22 -14.35
N ASP A 111 17.25 -9.26 -13.79
CA ASP A 111 17.58 -7.99 -14.45
C ASP A 111 18.71 -8.14 -15.50
N ALA A 112 19.35 -9.32 -15.60
CA ALA A 112 20.48 -9.55 -16.49
C ALA A 112 20.09 -9.81 -17.97
N ASP A 113 18.82 -10.02 -18.30
CA ASP A 113 18.40 -10.51 -19.63
C ASP A 113 17.73 -9.45 -20.53
N GLN A 114 17.70 -8.18 -20.13
CA GLN A 114 17.19 -7.05 -20.95
C GLN A 114 18.29 -6.26 -21.67
N GLY A 115 19.50 -6.83 -21.79
CA GLY A 115 20.68 -6.19 -22.39
C GLY A 115 21.23 -6.86 -23.66
N ARG A 116 20.44 -7.69 -24.37
CA ARG A 116 20.92 -8.34 -25.61
C ARG A 116 19.81 -8.52 -26.64
N THR A 117 19.56 -7.47 -27.43
CA THR A 117 19.08 -7.64 -28.80
C THR A 117 20.26 -8.08 -29.67
N PRO A 118 20.16 -9.12 -30.51
CA PRO A 118 20.84 -9.09 -31.80
C PRO A 118 20.22 -8.04 -32.71
#